data_AF-Q2SBE4-F1
#
_entry.id   AF-Q2SBE4-F1
#
_cell.length_a   1.000
_cell.length_b   1.000
_cell.length_c   1.000
_cell.angle_alpha   90.00
_cell.angle_beta   90.00
_cell.angle_gamma   90.00
#
_symmetry.space_group_name_H-M   'P 1'
#
loop_
_entity.id
_entity.type
_entity.pdbx_description
1 polymer ?
#
loop_
_entity_poly.entity_id
_entity_poly.type
_entity_poly.pdbx_seq_one_letter_code
_entity_poly.pdbx_strand_id
1 'polypeptide(L)'
;MSTLQDEIKRLKDSLKQERDELRLQLNLAKAEVRDEWEDLEKEWDKFVGKLQQAGQEAGQTGKEISETAKKMGEELRSGYQRIKDRLK
;
A
#
# COMPACT_ATOMS: atom_id res chain seq x y z
N MET A 1 23.26 6.21 -5.06
CA MET A 1 22.47 4.98 -5.19
C MET A 1 21.38 5.03 -4.14
N SER A 2 20.10 4.88 -4.51
CA SER A 2 19.04 4.76 -3.50
C SER A 2 19.03 3.34 -2.95
N THR A 3 18.82 3.21 -1.65
CA THR A 3 18.71 1.90 -1.00
C THR A 3 17.31 1.31 -1.20
N LEU A 4 17.17 0.00 -1.07
CA LEU A 4 15.86 -0.67 -1.09
C LEU A 4 14.88 -0.04 -0.08
N GLN A 5 15.38 0.41 1.07
CA GLN A 5 14.59 1.11 2.08
C GLN A 5 14.05 2.45 1.57
N ASP A 6 14.82 3.21 0.79
CA ASP A 6 14.39 4.48 0.22
C ASP A 6 13.29 4.29 -0.83
N GLU A 7 13.43 3.28 -1.68
CA GLU A 7 12.41 2.94 -2.69
C GLU A 7 11.08 2.58 -2.04
N ILE A 8 11.14 1.75 -1.00
CA ILE A 8 9.97 1.31 -0.26
C ILE A 8 9.31 2.47 0.50
N LYS A 9 10.10 3.39 1.06
CA LYS A 9 9.57 4.61 1.69
C LYS A 9 8.79 5.47 0.69
N ARG A 10 9.36 5.69 -0.50
CA ARG A 10 8.70 6.44 -1.58
C ARG A 10 7.42 5.74 -2.04
N LEU A 11 7.45 4.42 -2.17
CA LEU A 11 6.25 3.63 -2.50
C LEU A 11 5.16 3.81 -1.45
N LYS A 12 5.51 3.72 -0.16
CA LYS A 12 4.56 3.96 0.94
C LYS A 12 3.95 5.36 0.86
N ASP A 13 4.76 6.39 0.65
CA ASP A 13 4.26 7.78 0.62
C ASP A 13 3.33 8.00 -0.58
N SER A 14 3.67 7.46 -1.75
CA SER A 14 2.82 7.50 -2.94
C SER A 14 1.48 6.80 -2.72
N LEU A 15 1.51 5.58 -2.17
CA LEU A 15 0.30 4.81 -1.86
C LEU A 15 -0.58 5.51 -0.82
N LYS A 16 0.04 6.15 0.18
CA LYS A 16 -0.70 6.93 1.19
C LYS A 16 -1.44 8.10 0.53
N GLN A 17 -0.78 8.82 -0.38
CA GLN A 17 -1.43 9.92 -1.09
C GLN A 17 -2.62 9.41 -1.93
N GLU A 18 -2.43 8.34 -2.71
CA GLU A 18 -3.51 7.73 -3.51
C GLU A 18 -4.68 7.27 -2.61
N ARG A 19 -4.37 6.64 -1.46
CA ARG A 19 -5.35 6.24 -0.46
C ARG A 19 -6.13 7.44 0.08
N ASP A 20 -5.45 8.50 0.49
CA ASP A 20 -6.09 9.69 1.04
C ASP A 20 -7.02 10.35 0.00
N GLU A 21 -6.62 10.40 -1.27
CA GLU A 21 -7.47 10.87 -2.38
C GLU A 21 -8.72 9.98 -2.59
N LEU A 22 -8.54 8.66 -2.63
CA LEU A 22 -9.64 7.70 -2.81
C LEU A 22 -10.64 7.75 -1.66
N ARG A 23 -10.15 7.87 -0.43
CA ARG A 23 -10.98 7.98 0.77
C ARG A 23 -11.95 9.15 0.69
N LEU A 24 -11.55 10.28 0.09
CA LEU A 24 -12.43 11.43 -0.10
C LEU A 24 -13.54 11.15 -1.11
N GLN A 25 -13.22 10.41 -2.18
CA GLN A 25 -14.16 10.08 -3.26
C GLN A 25 -15.17 8.99 -2.85
N LEU A 26 -14.78 8.08 -1.96
CA LEU A 26 -15.60 6.95 -1.51
C LEU A 26 -16.87 7.34 -0.75
N ASN A 27 -16.97 8.57 -0.25
CA ASN A 27 -18.17 9.08 0.41
C ASN A 27 -19.43 8.95 -0.48
N LEU A 28 -19.26 9.02 -1.81
CA LEU A 28 -20.35 8.90 -2.79
C LEU A 28 -20.40 7.53 -3.49
N ALA A 29 -19.54 6.58 -3.12
CA ALA A 29 -19.39 5.31 -3.81
C ALA A 29 -20.45 4.26 -3.41
N LYS A 30 -20.71 3.33 -4.34
CA LYS A 30 -21.58 2.16 -4.15
C LYS A 30 -20.98 1.19 -3.11
N ALA A 31 -21.84 0.39 -2.48
CA ALA A 31 -21.45 -0.60 -1.48
C ALA A 31 -20.33 -1.54 -1.95
N GLU A 32 -20.41 -2.06 -3.19
CA GLU A 32 -19.38 -2.96 -3.74
C GLU A 32 -17.98 -2.33 -3.78
N VAL A 33 -17.88 -1.02 -4.06
CA VAL A 33 -16.60 -0.32 -4.08
C VAL A 33 -16.08 -0.08 -2.67
N ARG A 34 -16.99 0.08 -1.70
CA ARG A 34 -16.64 0.19 -0.27
C ARG A 34 -16.13 -1.14 0.28
N ASP A 35 -16.74 -2.26 -0.10
CA ASP A 35 -16.29 -3.59 0.33
C ASP A 35 -14.86 -3.88 -0.19
N GLU A 36 -14.59 -3.62 -1.48
CA GLU A 36 -13.25 -3.77 -2.05
C GLU A 36 -12.25 -2.81 -1.39
N TRP A 37 -12.68 -1.58 -1.07
CA TRP A 37 -11.85 -0.62 -0.34
C TRP A 37 -11.46 -1.12 1.04
N GLU A 38 -12.40 -1.65 1.82
CA GLU A 38 -12.13 -2.18 3.16
C GLU A 38 -11.12 -3.33 3.13
N ASP A 39 -11.17 -4.17 2.11
CA ASP A 39 -10.18 -5.24 1.93
C ASP A 39 -8.79 -4.69 1.59
N LEU A 40 -8.70 -3.66 0.75
CA LEU A 40 -7.42 -2.98 0.49
C LEU A 40 -6.88 -2.25 1.73
N GLU A 41 -7.74 -1.68 2.58
CA GLU A 41 -7.29 -1.05 3.83
C GLU A 41 -6.67 -2.08 4.80
N LYS A 42 -7.20 -3.32 4.84
CA LYS A 42 -6.58 -4.40 5.63
C LYS A 42 -5.20 -4.76 5.07
N GLU A 43 -5.04 -4.82 3.76
CA GLU A 43 -3.74 -5.06 3.12
C GLU A 43 -2.77 -3.90 3.35
N TRP A 44 -3.27 -2.67 3.37
CA TRP A 44 -2.50 -1.47 3.70
C TRP A 44 -1.91 -1.56 5.11
N ASP A 45 -2.71 -1.96 6.10
CA ASP A 45 -2.24 -2.11 7.48
C ASP A 45 -1.16 -3.20 7.60
N LYS A 46 -1.34 -4.33 6.91
CA LYS A 46 -0.31 -5.39 6.84
C LYS A 46 0.97 -4.90 6.18
N PHE A 47 0.85 -4.13 5.10
CA PHE A 47 1.99 -3.52 4.41
C PHE A 47 2.77 -2.60 5.35
N VAL A 48 2.09 -1.69 6.07
CA VAL A 48 2.73 -0.81 7.05
C VAL A 48 3.42 -1.60 8.17
N GLY A 49 2.80 -2.67 8.67
CA GLY A 49 3.41 -3.56 9.65
C GLY A 49 4.69 -4.24 9.13
N LYS A 50 4.66 -4.77 7.91
CA LYS A 50 5.84 -5.34 7.22
C LYS A 50 6.97 -4.32 7.06
N LEU A 51 6.65 -3.06 6.78
CA LEU A 51 7.65 -1.99 6.70
C LEU A 51 8.33 -1.69 8.02
N GLN A 52 7.57 -1.68 9.11
CA GLN A 52 8.13 -1.49 10.44
C GLN A 52 9.07 -2.64 10.80
N GLN A 53 8.69 -3.89 10.50
CA GLN A 53 9.55 -5.06 10.69
C GLN A 53 10.84 -4.96 9.85
N ALA A 54 10.74 -4.57 8.58
CA ALA A 54 11.90 -4.39 7.69
C ALA A 54 12.89 -3.34 8.20
N GLY A 55 12.42 -2.33 8.93
CA GLY A 55 13.27 -1.31 9.55
C GLY A 55 13.92 -1.74 10.85
N GLN A 56 13.36 -2.75 11.54
CA GLN A 56 13.89 -3.29 12.80
C GLN A 56 14.88 -4.45 12.56
N GLU A 57 14.71 -5.18 11.46
CA GLU A 57 15.55 -6.33 11.13
C GLU A 57 16.72 -5.95 10.21
N ALA A 58 17.91 -6.45 10.53
CA ALA A 58 19.13 -6.24 9.76
C ALA A 58 19.53 -7.49 8.96
N GLY A 59 20.35 -7.31 7.92
CA GLY A 59 20.91 -8.41 7.15
C GLY A 59 19.91 -9.04 6.17
N GLN A 60 19.97 -10.37 6.01
CA GLN A 60 19.21 -11.11 5.01
C GLN A 60 17.70 -11.10 5.28
N THR A 61 17.29 -11.23 6.55
CA THR A 61 15.88 -11.22 6.92
C THR A 61 15.21 -9.87 6.61
N GLY A 62 15.89 -8.76 6.89
CA GLY A 62 15.42 -7.43 6.52
C GLY A 62 15.23 -7.25 5.00
N LYS A 63 16.07 -7.90 4.17
CA LYS A 63 15.91 -7.89 2.70
C LYS A 63 14.67 -8.66 2.26
N GLU A 64 14.45 -9.86 2.78
CA GLU A 64 13.28 -10.69 2.44
C GLU A 64 11.97 -10.03 2.86
N ILE A 65 11.95 -9.39 4.03
CA ILE A 65 10.79 -8.61 4.48
C ILE A 65 10.57 -7.40 3.58
N SER A 66 11.65 -6.71 3.18
CA SER A 66 11.58 -5.57 2.25
C SER A 66 11.04 -5.96 0.87
N GLU A 67 11.48 -7.10 0.32
CA GLU A 67 10.95 -7.62 -0.95
C GLU A 67 9.47 -7.99 -0.84
N THR A 68 9.07 -8.60 0.28
CA THR A 68 7.66 -8.89 0.55
C THR A 68 6.84 -7.61 0.60
N ALA A 69 7.32 -6.60 1.31
CA ALA A 69 6.63 -5.31 1.41
C ALA A 69 6.52 -4.61 0.05
N LYS A 70 7.55 -4.70 -0.80
CA LYS A 70 7.51 -4.17 -2.16
C LYS A 70 6.38 -4.80 -2.98
N LYS A 71 6.26 -6.14 -2.97
CA LYS A 71 5.17 -6.86 -3.67
C LYS A 71 3.79 -6.43 -3.17
N MET A 72 3.61 -6.36 -1.85
CA MET A 72 2.35 -5.89 -1.25
C MET A 72 2.02 -4.45 -1.67
N GLY A 73 3.02 -3.56 -1.73
CA GLY A 73 2.83 -2.20 -2.19
C GLY A 73 2.41 -2.11 -3.66
N GLU A 74 2.95 -2.96 -4.54
CA GLU A 74 2.55 -3.05 -5.95
C GLU A 74 1.11 -3.58 -6.13
N GLU A 75 0.72 -4.57 -5.31
CA GLU A 75 -0.65 -5.08 -5.26
C GLU A 75 -1.64 -4.02 -4.77
N LEU A 76 -1.30 -3.29 -3.70
CA LEU A 76 -2.08 -2.16 -3.19
C LEU A 76 -2.26 -1.08 -4.23
N ARG A 77 -1.18 -0.70 -4.92
CA ARG A 77 -1.23 0.30 -6.00
C ARG A 77 -2.22 -0.11 -7.09
N SER A 78 -2.15 -1.38 -7.48
CA SER A 78 -3.04 -1.94 -8.50
C SER A 78 -4.50 -1.94 -8.02
N GLY A 79 -4.74 -2.27 -6.75
CA GLY A 79 -6.08 -2.21 -6.14
C GLY A 79 -6.65 -0.79 -6.09
N TYR A 80 -5.87 0.18 -5.60
CA TYR A 80 -6.26 1.58 -5.58
C TYR A 80 -6.54 2.12 -6.97
N GLN A 81 -5.73 1.77 -7.97
CA GLN A 81 -5.99 2.15 -9.35
C GLN A 81 -7.32 1.59 -9.87
N ARG A 82 -7.65 0.32 -9.58
CA ARG A 82 -8.96 -0.27 -9.94
C ARG A 82 -10.13 0.47 -9.29
N ILE A 83 -10.03 0.80 -8.01
CA ILE A 83 -11.06 1.59 -7.33
C ILE A 83 -11.20 2.96 -7.98
N LYS A 84 -10.09 3.65 -8.23
CA LYS A 84 -10.06 4.95 -8.90
C LYS A 84 -10.78 4.93 -10.25
N ASP A 85 -10.55 3.89 -11.03
CA ASP A 85 -11.15 3.75 -12.37
C ASP A 85 -12.66 3.42 -12.31
N ARG A 86 -13.15 2.85 -11.21
CA ARG A 86 -14.60 2.64 -10.97
C ARG A 86 -15.31 3.85 -10.36
N LEU A 87 -14.57 4.81 -9.82
CA LEU A 87 -15.10 6.06 -9.26
C LEU A 87 -15.19 7.20 -10.28
N LYS A 88 -14.50 7.08 -11.42
CA LYS A 88 -14.65 7.96 -12.59
C LYS A 88 -15.93 7.65 -13.36
#